data_AF-A0A1W1VQ40-F1
#
_entry.id   AF-A0A1W1VQ40-F1
#
_cell.length_a   1.000
_cell.length_b   1.000
_cell.length_c   1.000
_cell.angle_alpha   90.00
_cell.angle_beta   90.00
_cell.angle_gamma   90.00
#
_symmetry.space_group_name_H-M   'P 1'
#
loop_
_entity.id
_entity.type
_entity.pdbx_description
1 polymer ?
#
loop_
_entity_poly.entity_id
_entity_poly.type
_entity_poly.pdbx_seq_one_letter_code
_entity_poly.pdbx_strand_id
1 'polypeptide(L)' 'MGVVVKMIPFKNFKEKINIVREEESKGSYVQIIDGKYIYSFKKEENSLK' A
#
# COMPACT_ATOMS: atom_id res chain seq x y z
N MET A 1 9.41 -10.61 -12.32
CA MET A 1 9.26 -9.64 -11.22
C MET A 1 7.84 -9.12 -11.26
N GLY A 2 6.99 -9.53 -10.31
CA GLY A 2 5.62 -9.04 -10.21
C GLY A 2 5.56 -7.82 -9.30
N VAL A 3 4.84 -6.79 -9.71
CA VAL A 3 4.47 -5.67 -8.83
C VAL A 3 3.03 -5.89 -8.42
N VAL A 4 2.79 -6.13 -7.13
CA VAL A 4 1.43 -6.22 -6.61
C VAL A 4 0.97 -4.80 -6.32
N VAL A 5 -0.04 -4.34 -7.06
CA VAL A 5 -0.71 -3.05 -6.85
C VAL A 5 -2.02 -3.32 -6.12
N LYS A 6 -2.15 -2.80 -4.90
CA LYS A 6 -3.41 -2.83 -4.15
C LYS A 6 -4.02 -1.44 -4.11
N MET A 7 -5.27 -1.35 -4.53
CA MET A 7 -6.09 -0.15 -4.40
C MET A 7 -6.97 -0.30 -3.15
N ILE A 8 -6.72 0.52 -2.14
CA ILE A 8 -7.39 0.44 -0.85
C ILE A 8 -8.24 1.72 -0.68
N PRO A 9 -9.59 1.62 -0.72
CA PRO A 9 -10.45 2.73 -0.35
C PRO A 9 -10.39 2.97 1.15
N PHE A 10 -10.54 4.23 1.57
CA PHE A 10 -10.62 4.58 2.99
C PHE A 10 -11.81 5.51 3.24
N LYS A 11 -12.46 5.37 4.40
CA LYS A 11 -13.62 6.20 4.77
C LYS A 11 -13.23 7.51 5.43
N ASN A 12 -12.23 7.48 6.30
CA ASN A 12 -11.84 8.60 7.15
C ASN A 12 -10.32 8.78 7.20
N PHE A 13 -9.86 9.98 7.56
CA PHE A 13 -8.42 10.29 7.66
C PHE A 13 -7.68 9.36 8.64
N LYS A 14 -8.30 9.00 9.76
CA LYS A 14 -7.70 8.05 10.72
C LYS A 14 -7.45 6.66 10.10
N GLU A 15 -8.41 6.17 9.32
CA GLU A 15 -8.31 4.89 8.63
C GLU A 15 -7.22 4.93 7.56
N LYS A 16 -7.14 6.05 6.83
CA LYS A 16 -6.07 6.32 5.86
C LYS A 16 -4.68 6.17 6.50
N ILE A 17 -4.44 6.82 7.64
CA ILE A 17 -3.14 6.78 8.33
C ILE A 17 -2.82 5.36 8.83
N ASN A 18 -3.81 4.62 9.34
CA ASN A 18 -3.61 3.23 9.77
C ASN A 18 -3.19 2.34 8.60
N ILE A 19 -3.88 2.44 7.46
CA ILE A 19 -3.56 1.66 6.25
C ILE A 19 -2.14 1.98 5.76
N VAL A 20 -1.80 3.27 5.67
CA VAL A 20 -0.45 3.68 5.25
C VAL A 20 0.61 3.10 6.18
N ARG A 21 0.41 3.20 7.50
CA ARG A 21 1.35 2.69 8.51
C ARG A 21 1.51 1.17 8.45
N GLU A 22 0.43 0.44 8.24
CA GLU A 22 0.48 -1.02 8.06
C GLU A 22 1.24 -1.41 6.80
N GLU A 23 0.99 -0.74 5.67
CA GLU A 23 1.65 -1.06 4.40
C GLU A 23 3.14 -0.65 4.42
N GLU A 24 3.49 0.49 5.03
CA GLU A 24 4.89 0.85 5.32
C GLU A 24 5.58 -0.20 6.20
N SER A 25 4.91 -0.68 7.26
CA SER A 25 5.45 -1.72 8.14
C SER A 25 5.67 -3.06 7.43
N LYS A 26 4.97 -3.31 6.32
CA LYS A 26 5.17 -4.48 5.45
C LYS A 26 6.27 -4.28 4.41
N GLY A 27 6.95 -3.13 4.43
CA GLY A 27 7.95 -2.73 3.43
C GLY A 27 7.35 -2.41 2.06
N SER A 28 6.05 -2.07 2.01
CA SER A 28 5.38 -1.71 0.76
C SER A 28 5.45 -0.20 0.55
N TYR A 29 5.67 0.23 -0.68
CA TYR A 29 5.65 1.65 -1.03
C TYR A 29 4.19 2.11 -1.18
N VAL A 30 3.85 3.25 -0.59
CA VAL A 30 2.47 3.73 -0.56
C VAL A 30 2.34 5.07 -1.28
N GLN A 31 1.41 5.17 -2.23
CA GLN A 31 1.08 6.40 -2.95
C GLN A 31 -0.40 6.73 -2.80
N ILE A 32 -0.72 8.01 -2.63
CA ILE A 32 -2.10 8.49 -2.49
C ILE A 32 -2.42 9.36 -3.70
N ILE A 33 -3.41 8.96 -4.50
CA ILE A 33 -3.85 9.69 -5.69
C ILE A 33 -5.29 10.19 -5.44
N ASP A 34 -5.55 11.45 -5.78
CA ASP A 34 -6.85 12.15 -5.63
C ASP A 34 -7.44 12.18 -4.21
N GLY A 35 -6.67 11.79 -3.20
CA GLY A 35 -7.11 11.80 -1.79
C GLY A 35 -8.29 10.85 -1.49
N LYS A 36 -8.62 9.92 -2.40
CA LYS A 36 -9.71 8.94 -2.24
C LYS A 36 -9.22 7.49 -2.11
N TYR A 37 -8.04 7.20 -2.66
CA TYR A 37 -7.51 5.85 -2.72
C TYR A 37 -6.04 5.80 -2.31
N ILE A 38 -5.67 4.73 -1.62
CA ILE A 38 -4.29 4.39 -1.30
C ILE A 38 -3.85 3.29 -2.27
N TYR A 39 -2.74 3.52 -2.96
CA TYR A 39 -2.06 2.55 -3.79
C TYR A 39 -0.86 2.02 -3.03
N SER A 40 -0.88 0.72 -2.72
CA SER A 40 0.26 0.03 -2.12
C SER A 40 0.96 -0.81 -3.18
N PHE A 41 2.26 -0.57 -3.33
CA PHE A 41 3.16 -1.27 -4.23
C PHE A 41 4.08 -2.13 -3.40
N LYS A 42 3.90 -3.44 -3.48
CA LYS A 42 4.87 -4.38 -2.92
C LYS A 42 5.73 -4.90 -4.06
N LYS A 43 7.03 -4.61 -3.99
CA LYS A 43 8.01 -5.31 -4.83
C LYS A 43 8.11 -6.71 -4.25
N GLU A 44 7.47 -7.68 -4.90
CA GLU A 44 7.68 -9.07 -4.59
C GLU A 44 9.08 -9.41 -5.10
N GLU A 45 10.09 -9.23 -4.24
CA GLU A 45 11.30 -10.01 -4.37
C GLU A 45 10.85 -11.45 -4.20
N ASN A 46 10.75 -12.14 -5.33
CA ASN A 46 10.67 -13.59 -5.34
C ASN A 46 11.95 -14.06 -4.62
N SER A 47 11.88 -14.24 -3.31
CA SER A 47 12.78 -15.08 -2.54
C SER A 47 12.61 -16.47 -3.11
N LEU A 48 13.23 -16.70 -4.28
CA LEU A 48 13.54 -18.02 -4.76
C LEU A 48 14.37 -18.66 -3.65
N LYS A 49 13.73 -19.62 -3.01
CA LYS A 49 14.31 -20.60 -2.09
C LYS A 49 15.64 -21.13 -2.58
#